data_AF-A0A5C4PWD4-F1
#
_entry.id   AF-A0A5C4PWD4-F1
#
_cell.length_a   1.000
_cell.length_b   1.000
_cell.length_c   1.000
_cell.angle_alpha   90.00
_cell.angle_beta   90.00
_cell.angle_gamma   90.00
#
_symmetry.space_group_name_H-M   'P 1'
#
loop_
_entity.id
_entity.type
_entity.pdbx_description
1 polymer ?
#
loop_
_entity_poly.entity_id
_entity_poly.type
_entity_poly.pdbx_seq_one_letter_code
_entity_poly.pdbx_strand_id
1 'polypeptide(L)'
;MLQIANNGAEISATNFWDSEYNVRGLAYLSINAGALRLLLPTKIAALHLESDILVGVETSIVPSLFYPGNKDYVDVVFEDGSPTPFSLSLDLSKQVDRKIDTDKALMIVYAGDLSKRYEFICTIDLHDKKTKKEDKSKYINHLTVNTGHSRKSPKSEVAQDTLDMLKPWVRDMLKGYSVSIADENYACKIGKHNAKLCEFIICRIDDKMRQTEIIKAVLCTHSREKKSAWKLAQGQGEPPEVPFLAVKLMLENMKPEYQEDLIWIADFERCIAWAYIDYKK
;
A
#
# COMPACT_ATOMS: atom_id res chain seq x y z
N MET A 1 -13.54 -33.97 -2.02
CA MET A 1 -13.53 -32.97 -3.11
C MET A 1 -14.83 -32.16 -3.01
N LEU A 2 -14.75 -30.84 -3.12
CA LEU A 2 -15.92 -29.98 -3.05
C LEU A 2 -16.73 -30.07 -4.36
N GLN A 3 -18.05 -30.12 -4.24
CA GLN A 3 -19.00 -30.19 -5.35
C GLN A 3 -19.97 -29.00 -5.26
N ILE A 4 -20.19 -28.33 -6.39
CA ILE A 4 -21.10 -27.19 -6.53
C ILE A 4 -21.85 -27.33 -7.85
N ALA A 5 -23.18 -27.42 -7.78
CA ALA A 5 -24.09 -27.36 -8.91
C ALA A 5 -24.65 -25.94 -9.06
N ASN A 6 -24.75 -25.47 -10.31
CA ASN A 6 -25.09 -24.08 -10.62
C ASN A 6 -26.57 -23.93 -10.98
N ASN A 7 -27.16 -22.78 -10.63
CA ASN A 7 -28.45 -22.31 -11.15
C ASN A 7 -28.34 -20.82 -11.48
N GLY A 8 -27.83 -20.49 -12.67
CA GLY A 8 -27.48 -19.11 -13.00
C GLY A 8 -26.47 -18.53 -12.01
N ALA A 9 -26.76 -17.36 -11.44
CA ALA A 9 -25.93 -16.72 -10.40
C ALA A 9 -25.94 -17.48 -9.07
N GLU A 10 -26.89 -18.39 -8.84
CA GLU A 10 -27.08 -19.09 -7.58
C GLU A 10 -26.46 -20.50 -7.59
N ILE A 11 -26.47 -21.15 -6.44
CA ILE A 11 -26.06 -22.55 -6.25
C ILE A 11 -27.34 -23.39 -6.10
N SER A 12 -27.51 -24.42 -6.93
CA SER A 12 -28.63 -25.36 -6.81
C SER A 12 -28.36 -26.50 -5.84
N ALA A 13 -27.11 -26.93 -5.71
CA ALA A 13 -26.68 -27.95 -4.76
C ALA A 13 -25.20 -27.82 -4.44
N THR A 14 -24.78 -28.18 -3.24
CA THR A 14 -23.37 -28.28 -2.85
C THR A 14 -23.22 -29.21 -1.65
N ASN A 15 -22.04 -29.83 -1.51
CA ASN A 15 -21.65 -30.57 -0.31
C ASN A 15 -20.75 -29.76 0.63
N PHE A 16 -20.72 -28.42 0.51
CA PHE A 16 -19.79 -27.57 1.27
C PHE A 16 -19.87 -27.79 2.79
N TRP A 17 -21.07 -27.82 3.37
CA TRP A 17 -21.23 -27.96 4.82
C TRP A 17 -20.87 -29.35 5.36
N ASP A 18 -20.81 -30.36 4.50
CA ASP A 18 -20.30 -31.70 4.84
C ASP A 18 -18.81 -31.87 4.47
N SER A 19 -18.18 -30.84 3.90
CA SER A 19 -16.80 -30.90 3.42
C SER A 19 -15.76 -30.56 4.49
N GLU A 20 -14.49 -30.93 4.23
CA GLU A 20 -13.37 -30.55 5.10
C GLU A 20 -13.20 -29.03 5.25
N TYR A 21 -13.63 -28.23 4.27
CA TYR A 21 -13.59 -26.76 4.39
C TYR A 21 -14.45 -26.31 5.58
N ASN A 22 -15.69 -26.80 5.67
CA ASN A 22 -16.58 -26.47 6.79
C ASN A 22 -16.01 -26.96 8.13
N VAL A 23 -15.55 -28.22 8.19
CA VAL A 23 -14.98 -28.82 9.41
C VAL A 23 -13.80 -27.99 9.94
N ARG A 24 -12.94 -27.50 9.02
CA ARG A 24 -11.76 -26.69 9.32
C ARG A 24 -12.05 -25.20 9.51
N GLY A 25 -13.30 -24.76 9.32
CA GLY A 25 -13.65 -23.34 9.43
C GLY A 25 -13.10 -22.48 8.28
N LEU A 26 -12.92 -23.06 7.09
CA LEU A 26 -12.41 -22.38 5.90
C LEU A 26 -13.58 -22.02 4.98
N ALA A 27 -13.79 -20.73 4.76
CA ALA A 27 -14.77 -20.28 3.77
C ALA A 27 -14.35 -20.64 2.34
N TYR A 28 -15.31 -20.74 1.43
CA TYR A 28 -15.03 -21.03 0.03
C TYR A 28 -15.76 -20.06 -0.88
N LEU A 29 -15.07 -19.52 -1.87
CA LEU A 29 -15.61 -18.57 -2.83
C LEU A 29 -15.77 -19.25 -4.18
N SER A 30 -17.02 -19.37 -4.62
CA SER A 30 -17.35 -19.91 -5.93
C SER A 30 -17.84 -18.82 -6.87
N ILE A 31 -17.35 -18.76 -8.10
CA ILE A 31 -17.73 -17.68 -9.04
C ILE A 31 -18.57 -18.27 -10.16
N ASN A 32 -19.77 -17.76 -10.45
CA ASN A 32 -20.56 -18.21 -11.60
C ASN A 32 -21.53 -17.15 -12.09
N ALA A 33 -21.70 -17.06 -13.41
CA ALA A 33 -22.65 -16.14 -14.06
C ALA A 33 -22.55 -14.69 -13.55
N GLY A 34 -21.32 -14.21 -13.29
CA GLY A 34 -21.07 -12.84 -12.82
C GLY A 34 -21.24 -12.63 -11.31
N ALA A 35 -21.67 -13.64 -10.55
CA ALA A 35 -21.79 -13.56 -9.10
C ALA A 35 -20.61 -14.24 -8.38
N LEU A 36 -20.21 -13.63 -7.27
CA LEU A 36 -19.32 -14.19 -6.25
C LEU A 36 -20.20 -14.89 -5.21
N ARG A 37 -19.91 -16.15 -4.87
CA ARG A 37 -20.77 -16.98 -4.02
C ARG A 37 -19.94 -17.49 -2.86
N LEU A 38 -19.99 -16.79 -1.73
CA LEU A 38 -19.22 -17.10 -0.54
C LEU A 38 -19.99 -18.10 0.32
N LEU A 39 -19.45 -19.30 0.48
CA LEU A 39 -19.98 -20.31 1.37
C LEU A 39 -19.29 -20.18 2.73
N LEU A 40 -20.08 -19.81 3.75
CA LEU A 40 -19.59 -19.61 5.10
C LEU A 40 -19.61 -20.92 5.91
N PRO A 41 -18.51 -21.25 6.60
CA PRO A 41 -18.48 -22.35 7.54
C PRO A 41 -19.49 -22.13 8.67
N THR A 42 -20.12 -23.20 9.15
CA THR A 42 -21.12 -23.17 10.21
C THR A 42 -20.59 -22.47 11.47
N LYS A 43 -19.32 -22.69 11.82
CA LYS A 43 -18.69 -22.04 12.98
C LYS A 43 -18.56 -20.52 12.81
N ILE A 44 -18.17 -20.06 11.62
CA ILE A 44 -18.05 -18.63 11.32
C ILE A 44 -19.43 -17.99 11.31
N ALA A 45 -20.40 -18.63 10.64
CA ALA A 45 -21.77 -18.15 10.59
C ALA A 45 -22.40 -18.04 12.01
N ALA A 46 -22.16 -19.02 12.88
CA ALA A 46 -22.70 -19.00 14.24
C ALA A 46 -22.13 -17.86 15.10
N LEU A 47 -20.89 -17.43 14.85
CA LEU A 47 -20.20 -16.42 15.65
C LEU A 47 -20.36 -15.00 15.10
N HIS A 48 -20.34 -14.85 13.78
CA HIS A 48 -20.12 -13.54 13.13
C HIS A 48 -21.25 -13.11 12.20
N LEU A 49 -22.21 -13.99 11.88
CA LEU A 49 -23.23 -13.65 10.88
C LEU A 49 -24.01 -12.39 11.27
N GLU A 50 -24.64 -12.38 12.44
CA GLU A 50 -25.50 -11.26 12.84
C GLU A 50 -24.72 -10.04 13.33
N SER A 51 -23.60 -10.23 14.02
CA SER A 51 -22.83 -9.16 14.66
C SER A 51 -21.92 -8.40 13.71
N ASP A 52 -21.39 -9.08 12.70
CA ASP A 52 -20.27 -8.58 11.91
C ASP A 52 -20.58 -8.57 10.41
N ILE A 53 -21.08 -9.70 9.88
CA ILE A 53 -21.29 -9.89 8.44
C ILE A 53 -22.52 -9.12 7.95
N LEU A 54 -23.65 -9.25 8.65
CA LEU A 54 -24.93 -8.61 8.26
C LEU A 54 -25.02 -7.13 8.63
N VAL A 55 -24.10 -6.63 9.47
CA VAL A 55 -23.98 -5.19 9.77
C VAL A 55 -23.27 -4.46 8.62
N GLY A 56 -22.48 -5.18 7.82
CA GLY A 56 -21.86 -4.64 6.61
C GLY A 56 -22.88 -4.11 5.60
N VAL A 57 -22.57 -2.98 4.98
CA VAL A 57 -23.38 -2.34 3.93
C VAL A 57 -22.94 -2.80 2.55
N GLU A 58 -21.65 -3.07 2.39
CA GLU A 58 -21.05 -3.61 1.17
C GLU A 58 -19.90 -4.56 1.51
N THR A 59 -19.34 -5.18 0.47
CA THR A 59 -18.17 -6.04 0.61
C THR A 59 -17.04 -5.55 -0.29
N SER A 60 -15.81 -5.79 0.14
CA SER A 60 -14.64 -5.59 -0.71
C SER A 60 -13.78 -6.86 -0.73
N ILE A 61 -13.14 -7.12 -1.86
CA ILE A 61 -12.09 -8.14 -1.96
C ILE A 61 -10.78 -7.42 -2.21
N VAL A 62 -9.85 -7.52 -1.26
CA VAL A 62 -8.57 -6.81 -1.24
C VAL A 62 -7.41 -7.80 -0.99
N PRO A 63 -6.14 -7.42 -1.26
CA PRO A 63 -5.00 -8.24 -0.91
C PRO A 63 -4.95 -8.45 0.60
N SER A 64 -4.58 -9.66 1.03
CA SER A 64 -4.67 -9.98 2.46
C SER A 64 -3.73 -9.13 3.32
N LEU A 65 -4.28 -8.54 4.39
CA LEU A 65 -3.51 -7.82 5.40
C LEU A 65 -2.74 -8.78 6.32
N PHE A 66 -3.25 -10.00 6.51
CA PHE A 66 -2.61 -11.03 7.31
C PHE A 66 -1.42 -11.70 6.61
N TYR A 67 -1.40 -11.66 5.27
CA TYR A 67 -0.32 -12.21 4.44
C TYR A 67 0.23 -11.15 3.47
N PRO A 68 0.85 -10.08 3.98
CA PRO A 68 1.23 -8.94 3.16
C PRO A 68 2.21 -9.33 2.05
N GLY A 69 1.91 -8.92 0.83
CA GLY A 69 2.72 -9.21 -0.36
C GLY A 69 2.54 -10.61 -0.93
N ASN A 70 1.79 -11.50 -0.27
CA ASN A 70 1.47 -12.82 -0.80
C ASN A 70 0.23 -12.75 -1.68
N LYS A 71 0.43 -12.87 -3.00
CA LYS A 71 -0.64 -12.78 -4.00
C LYS A 71 -1.61 -13.96 -3.97
N ASP A 72 -1.27 -15.04 -3.28
CA ASP A 72 -2.15 -16.20 -3.16
C ASP A 72 -3.24 -15.99 -2.10
N TYR A 73 -3.21 -14.88 -1.34
CA TYR A 73 -4.18 -14.61 -0.27
C TYR A 73 -4.90 -13.28 -0.47
N VAL A 74 -6.21 -13.31 -0.24
CA VAL A 74 -7.08 -12.14 -0.33
C VAL A 74 -7.98 -12.10 0.89
N ASP A 75 -8.41 -10.90 1.27
CA ASP A 75 -9.40 -10.72 2.33
C ASP A 75 -10.74 -10.30 1.70
N VAL A 76 -11.81 -11.00 2.09
CA VAL A 76 -13.19 -10.55 1.89
C VAL A 76 -13.57 -9.71 3.10
N VAL A 77 -13.70 -8.41 2.92
CA VAL A 77 -14.03 -7.45 3.97
C VAL A 77 -15.52 -7.12 3.90
N PHE A 78 -16.18 -7.08 5.05
CA PHE A 78 -17.56 -6.66 5.23
C PHE A 78 -17.56 -5.24 5.78
N GLU A 79 -17.83 -4.27 4.90
CA GLU A 79 -17.67 -2.85 5.19
C GLU A 79 -18.86 -2.34 6.00
N ASP A 80 -18.64 -2.06 7.28
CA ASP A 80 -19.64 -1.52 8.22
C ASP A 80 -19.43 -0.02 8.53
N GLY A 81 -18.43 0.60 7.89
CA GLY A 81 -18.02 1.99 8.13
C GLY A 81 -17.18 2.19 9.40
N SER A 82 -16.87 1.13 10.13
CA SER A 82 -15.94 1.17 11.26
C SER A 82 -14.48 1.19 10.76
N PRO A 83 -13.51 1.63 11.59
CA PRO A 83 -12.09 1.56 11.25
C PRO A 83 -11.53 0.13 11.27
N THR A 84 -12.30 -0.86 11.74
CA THR A 84 -11.87 -2.25 11.89
C THR A 84 -13.00 -3.20 11.44
N PRO A 85 -13.35 -3.18 10.14
CA PRO A 85 -14.40 -4.04 9.61
C PRO A 85 -14.02 -5.51 9.74
N PHE A 86 -15.03 -6.36 9.81
CA PHE A 86 -14.82 -7.80 9.83
C PHE A 86 -14.31 -8.29 8.47
N SER A 87 -13.33 -9.20 8.48
CA SER A 87 -12.77 -9.76 7.25
C SER A 87 -12.49 -11.25 7.34
N LEU A 88 -12.52 -11.91 6.18
CA LEU A 88 -12.21 -13.32 6.00
C LEU A 88 -11.08 -13.49 4.98
N SER A 89 -9.95 -14.03 5.42
CA SER A 89 -8.84 -14.38 4.53
C SER A 89 -9.10 -15.68 3.77
N LEU A 90 -8.86 -15.66 2.46
CA LEU A 90 -9.00 -16.79 1.55
C LEU A 90 -7.69 -17.05 0.81
N ASP A 91 -7.26 -18.31 0.75
CA ASP A 91 -6.23 -18.78 -0.18
C ASP A 91 -6.83 -18.98 -1.59
N LEU A 92 -6.43 -18.16 -2.55
CA LEU A 92 -6.89 -18.22 -3.95
C LEU A 92 -6.63 -19.57 -4.62
N SER A 93 -5.60 -20.30 -4.21
CA SER A 93 -5.24 -21.59 -4.80
C SER A 93 -6.06 -22.76 -4.25
N LYS A 94 -6.70 -22.58 -3.09
CA LYS A 94 -7.42 -23.66 -2.37
C LYS A 94 -8.88 -23.36 -2.07
N GLN A 95 -9.26 -22.11 -1.87
CA GLN A 95 -10.56 -21.68 -1.39
C GLN A 95 -11.37 -20.92 -2.46
N VAL A 96 -10.87 -20.88 -3.70
CA VAL A 96 -11.56 -20.23 -4.83
C VAL A 96 -11.56 -21.17 -6.03
N ASP A 97 -12.73 -21.38 -6.65
CA ASP A 97 -12.85 -22.33 -7.78
C ASP A 97 -12.48 -21.74 -9.14
N ARG A 98 -12.57 -20.42 -9.28
CA ARG A 98 -12.36 -19.70 -10.55
C ARG A 98 -11.66 -18.39 -10.29
N LYS A 99 -10.95 -17.91 -11.30
CA LYS A 99 -10.27 -16.62 -11.23
C LYS A 99 -11.28 -15.48 -11.08
N ILE A 100 -11.01 -14.56 -10.16
CA ILE A 100 -11.74 -13.30 -10.02
C ILE A 100 -11.26 -12.34 -11.12
N ASP A 101 -12.12 -12.00 -12.08
CA ASP A 101 -11.77 -11.18 -13.25
C ASP A 101 -12.78 -10.04 -13.51
N THR A 102 -13.33 -9.46 -12.43
CA THR A 102 -14.28 -8.35 -12.48
C THR A 102 -14.02 -7.35 -11.36
N ASP A 103 -14.27 -6.05 -11.58
CA ASP A 103 -14.04 -4.93 -10.64
C ASP A 103 -15.19 -4.72 -9.67
N LYS A 104 -16.36 -5.18 -10.09
CA LYS A 104 -17.55 -5.18 -9.30
C LYS A 104 -18.36 -6.44 -9.58
N ALA A 105 -18.97 -6.99 -8.54
CA ALA A 105 -19.88 -8.12 -8.67
C ALA A 105 -20.92 -8.10 -7.56
N LEU A 106 -21.97 -8.89 -7.72
CA LEU A 106 -22.84 -9.26 -6.61
C LEU A 106 -22.14 -10.37 -5.81
N MET A 107 -21.98 -10.17 -4.50
CA MET A 107 -21.58 -11.21 -3.55
C MET A 107 -22.83 -11.81 -2.92
N ILE A 108 -22.99 -13.12 -3.07
CA ILE A 108 -24.04 -13.91 -2.44
C ILE A 108 -23.39 -14.75 -1.34
N VAL A 109 -23.72 -14.46 -0.10
CA VAL A 109 -23.21 -15.16 1.08
C VAL A 109 -24.20 -16.22 1.51
N TYR A 110 -23.79 -17.50 1.50
CA TYR A 110 -24.57 -18.63 1.98
C TYR A 110 -24.09 -19.06 3.36
N ALA A 111 -25.01 -19.14 4.32
CA ALA A 111 -24.68 -19.40 5.72
C ALA A 111 -25.46 -20.61 6.29
N GLY A 112 -24.76 -21.71 6.53
CA GLY A 112 -25.34 -22.95 7.09
C GLY A 112 -26.04 -23.84 6.06
N ASP A 113 -26.84 -23.27 5.16
CA ASP A 113 -27.46 -23.97 4.04
C ASP A 113 -27.78 -23.01 2.86
N LEU A 114 -28.31 -23.55 1.76
CA LEU A 114 -28.64 -22.77 0.55
C LEU A 114 -29.88 -21.87 0.70
N SER A 115 -30.71 -22.07 1.73
CA SER A 115 -31.90 -21.24 1.99
C SER A 115 -31.54 -19.92 2.67
N LYS A 116 -30.44 -19.87 3.42
CA LYS A 116 -29.93 -18.68 4.09
C LYS A 116 -28.90 -17.97 3.23
N ARG A 117 -29.39 -17.00 2.46
CA ARG A 117 -28.59 -16.20 1.54
C ARG A 117 -28.70 -14.71 1.83
N TYR A 118 -27.58 -14.00 1.65
CA TYR A 118 -27.49 -12.56 1.82
C TYR A 118 -26.68 -11.96 0.68
N GLU A 119 -27.11 -10.79 0.20
CA GLU A 119 -26.56 -10.19 -1.01
C GLU A 119 -25.89 -8.86 -0.70
N PHE A 120 -24.67 -8.70 -1.18
CA PHE A 120 -23.88 -7.49 -1.03
C PHE A 120 -23.34 -7.06 -2.39
N ILE A 121 -23.25 -5.76 -2.59
CA ILE A 121 -22.39 -5.25 -3.65
C ILE A 121 -20.94 -5.49 -3.24
N CYS A 122 -20.16 -6.08 -4.13
CA CYS A 122 -18.75 -6.35 -3.92
C CYS A 122 -17.90 -5.51 -4.86
N THR A 123 -17.02 -4.70 -4.30
CA THR A 123 -15.89 -4.12 -5.05
C THR A 123 -14.71 -5.08 -4.96
N ILE A 124 -13.94 -5.19 -6.04
CA ILE A 124 -12.77 -6.08 -6.06
C ILE A 124 -11.57 -5.23 -6.42
N ASP A 125 -10.69 -5.02 -5.45
CA ASP A 125 -9.40 -4.36 -5.59
C ASP A 125 -8.27 -5.34 -5.33
N LEU A 126 -8.17 -6.35 -6.19
CA LEU A 126 -7.01 -7.24 -6.22
C LEU A 126 -5.95 -6.57 -7.09
N HIS A 127 -4.72 -6.54 -6.59
CA HIS A 127 -3.53 -5.96 -7.24
C HIS A 127 -3.20 -6.46 -8.66
N ASP A 128 -4.08 -7.23 -9.30
CA ASP A 128 -3.97 -7.72 -10.68
C ASP A 128 -5.10 -7.23 -11.61
N LYS A 129 -5.91 -6.25 -11.20
CA LYS A 129 -6.60 -5.46 -12.22
C LYS A 129 -5.60 -4.58 -12.94
N LYS A 130 -5.51 -4.82 -14.25
CA LYS A 130 -5.28 -3.78 -15.24
C LYS A 130 -6.30 -2.66 -15.01
N THR A 131 -6.02 -1.82 -14.03
CA THR A 131 -6.50 -0.45 -13.95
C THR A 131 -6.41 0.13 -15.34
N LYS A 132 -7.57 0.49 -15.88
CA LYS A 132 -7.69 1.41 -17.00
C LYS A 132 -6.74 2.58 -16.72
N LYS A 133 -5.63 2.60 -17.46
CA LYS A 133 -4.69 3.72 -17.53
C LYS A 133 -4.01 4.08 -16.19
N GLU A 134 -3.53 3.10 -15.42
CA GLU A 134 -2.40 3.38 -14.51
C GLU A 134 -1.13 3.53 -15.34
N ASP A 135 -0.59 4.74 -15.28
CA ASP A 135 0.75 5.14 -15.69
C ASP A 135 1.76 4.10 -15.17
N LYS A 136 2.30 3.24 -16.06
CA LYS A 136 3.37 2.25 -15.83
C LYS A 136 4.06 2.52 -14.50
N SER A 137 3.77 1.73 -13.47
CA SER A 137 4.17 1.97 -12.07
C SER A 137 5.48 2.73 -11.99
N LYS A 138 5.37 4.07 -11.83
CA LYS A 138 6.54 4.90 -11.62
C LYS A 138 7.07 4.46 -10.27
N TYR A 139 8.24 3.84 -10.28
CA TYR A 139 9.03 3.61 -9.09
C TYR A 139 10.17 4.63 -9.09
N ILE A 140 10.60 5.04 -7.91
CA ILE A 140 11.85 5.75 -7.69
C ILE A 140 12.90 4.71 -7.33
N ASN A 141 14.04 4.72 -8.00
CA ASN A 141 15.23 4.02 -7.51
C ASN A 141 15.73 4.76 -6.26
N HIS A 142 15.43 4.24 -5.06
CA HIS A 142 15.85 4.83 -3.80
C HIS A 142 17.14 4.17 -3.35
N LEU A 143 18.20 4.96 -3.18
CA LEU A 143 19.51 4.44 -2.81
C LEU A 143 20.23 5.35 -1.83
N THR A 144 20.98 4.72 -0.92
CA THR A 144 21.88 5.39 0.02
C THR A 144 23.31 5.32 -0.52
N VAL A 145 23.86 6.44 -0.97
CA VAL A 145 25.09 6.49 -1.77
C VAL A 145 26.34 6.01 -1.03
N ASN A 146 26.40 6.17 0.28
CA ASN A 146 27.56 5.81 1.10
C ASN A 146 27.49 4.41 1.72
N THR A 147 26.32 3.76 1.73
CA THR A 147 26.18 2.37 2.19
C THR A 147 25.88 1.39 1.05
N GLY A 148 25.50 1.90 -0.13
CA GLY A 148 25.12 1.08 -1.29
C GLY A 148 23.75 0.43 -1.18
N HIS A 149 23.02 0.64 -0.08
CA HIS A 149 21.65 0.14 0.06
C HIS A 149 20.78 0.73 -1.05
N SER A 150 20.00 -0.12 -1.72
CA SER A 150 19.10 0.33 -2.76
C SER A 150 17.82 -0.51 -2.78
N ARG A 151 16.72 0.13 -3.16
CA ARG A 151 15.43 -0.50 -3.39
C ARG A 151 14.64 0.27 -4.44
N LYS A 152 13.67 -0.40 -5.06
CA LYS A 152 12.64 0.28 -5.83
C LYS A 152 11.53 0.71 -4.87
N SER A 153 11.21 2.00 -4.84
CA SER A 153 10.06 2.52 -4.12
C SER A 153 8.94 2.81 -5.13
N PRO A 154 7.89 1.99 -5.23
CA PRO A 154 6.70 2.31 -6.03
C PRO A 154 5.89 3.46 -5.40
N LYS A 155 5.18 4.25 -6.23
CA LYS A 155 4.28 5.30 -5.73
C LYS A 155 3.21 4.74 -4.78
N SER A 156 2.76 3.51 -4.99
CA SER A 156 1.72 2.85 -4.18
C SER A 156 2.10 2.61 -2.71
N GLU A 157 3.39 2.72 -2.35
CA GLU A 157 3.84 2.65 -0.94
C GLU A 157 3.52 3.94 -0.15
N VAL A 158 3.07 5.01 -0.81
CA VAL A 158 2.74 6.27 -0.15
C VAL A 158 1.25 6.52 -0.26
N ALA A 159 0.56 6.46 0.88
CA ALA A 159 -0.88 6.72 0.96
C ALA A 159 -1.22 8.13 0.46
N GLN A 160 -2.41 8.29 -0.12
CA GLN A 160 -2.85 9.56 -0.70
C GLN A 160 -2.94 10.67 0.36
N ASP A 161 -3.43 10.37 1.55
CA ASP A 161 -3.50 11.32 2.67
C ASP A 161 -2.12 11.82 3.09
N THR A 162 -1.09 10.97 3.06
CA THR A 162 0.30 11.36 3.30
C THR A 162 0.79 12.34 2.24
N LEU A 163 0.46 12.10 0.96
CA LEU A 163 0.81 13.04 -0.11
C LEU A 163 0.13 14.38 0.09
N ASP A 164 -1.15 14.38 0.44
CA ASP A 164 -1.93 15.60 0.62
C ASP A 164 -1.49 16.41 1.84
N MET A 165 -1.02 15.73 2.91
CA MET A 165 -0.35 16.35 4.04
C MET A 165 1.00 16.99 3.66
N LEU A 166 1.82 16.31 2.85
CA LEU A 166 3.19 16.75 2.53
C LEU A 166 3.25 17.78 1.38
N LYS A 167 2.26 17.84 0.50
CA LYS A 167 2.21 18.82 -0.61
C LYS A 167 2.31 20.27 -0.14
N PRO A 168 1.56 20.73 0.89
CA PRO A 168 1.76 22.04 1.51
C PRO A 168 3.21 22.28 1.95
N TRP A 169 3.86 21.28 2.53
CA TRP A 169 5.25 21.40 2.98
C TRP A 169 6.21 21.56 1.80
N VAL A 170 6.03 20.79 0.72
CA VAL A 170 6.79 20.95 -0.52
C VAL A 170 6.63 22.37 -1.08
N ARG A 171 5.39 22.87 -1.14
CA ARG A 171 5.10 24.24 -1.59
C ARG A 171 5.85 25.28 -0.77
N ASP A 172 5.86 25.13 0.55
CA ASP A 172 6.48 26.10 1.44
C ASP A 172 8.02 26.00 1.38
N MET A 173 8.58 24.80 1.28
CA MET A 173 10.02 24.61 1.03
C MET A 173 10.48 25.16 -0.32
N LEU A 174 9.65 25.07 -1.36
CA LEU A 174 9.93 25.67 -2.67
C LEU A 174 9.96 27.20 -2.63
N LYS A 175 9.33 27.83 -1.63
CA LYS A 175 9.42 29.27 -1.36
C LYS A 175 10.65 29.65 -0.51
N GLY A 176 11.45 28.66 -0.10
CA GLY A 176 12.64 28.85 0.74
C GLY A 176 12.40 28.71 2.24
N TYR A 177 11.19 28.35 2.67
CA TYR A 177 10.95 28.06 4.10
C TYR A 177 11.51 26.70 4.49
N SER A 178 11.79 26.51 5.77
CA SER A 178 12.05 25.18 6.36
C SER A 178 10.78 24.70 7.06
N VAL A 179 10.52 23.40 7.01
CA VAL A 179 9.39 22.78 7.72
C VAL A 179 9.92 21.93 8.87
N SER A 180 9.34 22.10 10.05
CA SER A 180 9.65 21.25 11.22
C SER A 180 9.02 19.87 11.03
N ILE A 181 9.75 18.82 11.41
CA ILE A 181 9.30 17.43 11.37
C ILE A 181 9.66 16.75 12.70
N ALA A 182 8.90 15.73 13.09
CA ALA A 182 9.07 14.96 14.34
C ALA A 182 9.22 15.85 15.60
N ASP A 183 8.13 16.52 15.97
CA ASP A 183 8.03 17.35 17.18
C ASP A 183 9.14 18.41 17.30
N GLU A 184 9.45 19.06 16.17
CA GLU A 184 10.42 20.17 16.07
C GLU A 184 11.90 19.80 16.29
N ASN A 185 12.21 18.52 16.51
CA ASN A 185 13.60 18.05 16.65
C ASN A 185 14.37 18.05 15.33
N TYR A 186 13.66 18.10 14.20
CA TYR A 186 14.24 18.09 12.87
C TYR A 186 13.56 19.12 11.97
N ALA A 187 14.25 19.52 10.91
CA ALA A 187 13.68 20.31 9.85
C ALA A 187 14.08 19.78 8.49
N CYS A 188 13.16 19.90 7.53
CA CYS A 188 13.43 19.66 6.12
C CYS A 188 13.38 20.98 5.35
N LYS A 189 14.28 21.17 4.39
CA LYS A 189 14.29 22.29 3.47
C LYS A 189 14.70 21.83 2.08
N ILE A 190 14.36 22.63 1.06
CA ILE A 190 14.83 22.42 -0.30
C ILE A 190 16.11 23.24 -0.53
N GLY A 191 17.17 22.56 -0.98
CA GLY A 191 18.41 23.15 -1.46
C GLY A 191 18.32 23.49 -2.94
N LYS A 192 19.22 22.93 -3.76
CA LYS A 192 19.17 23.12 -5.22
C LYS A 192 17.94 22.43 -5.82
N HIS A 193 17.15 23.15 -6.60
CA HIS A 193 16.03 22.56 -7.35
C HIS A 193 15.82 23.21 -8.72
N ASN A 194 15.15 22.49 -9.61
CA ASN A 194 14.61 22.98 -10.87
C ASN A 194 13.42 22.09 -11.30
N ALA A 195 12.96 22.17 -12.54
CA ALA A 195 11.84 21.35 -13.03
C ALA A 195 12.10 19.82 -12.96
N LYS A 196 13.36 19.37 -12.97
CA LYS A 196 13.80 17.98 -13.17
C LYS A 196 14.59 17.39 -12.00
N LEU A 197 14.98 18.22 -11.03
CA LEU A 197 15.80 17.87 -9.88
C LEU A 197 15.33 18.61 -8.63
N CYS A 198 15.43 17.96 -7.47
CA CYS A 198 15.22 18.59 -6.17
C CYS A 198 16.15 17.99 -5.12
N GLU A 199 16.83 18.83 -4.36
CA GLU A 199 17.60 18.45 -3.18
C GLU A 199 16.80 18.75 -1.92
N PHE A 200 16.54 17.73 -1.13
CA PHE A 200 16.02 17.85 0.23
C PHE A 200 17.19 17.75 1.21
N ILE A 201 17.23 18.67 2.16
CA ILE A 201 18.23 18.71 3.23
C ILE A 201 17.48 18.55 4.55
N ILE A 202 17.81 17.48 5.28
CA ILE A 202 17.24 17.21 6.60
C ILE A 202 18.29 17.59 7.63
N CYS A 203 17.87 18.46 8.55
CA CYS A 203 18.67 18.95 9.65
C CYS A 203 18.12 18.44 10.98
N ARG A 204 19.01 18.08 11.90
CA ARG A 204 18.67 18.02 13.33
C ARG A 204 18.73 19.42 13.93
N ILE A 205 17.78 19.75 14.80
CA ILE A 205 17.73 20.99 15.57
C ILE A 205 18.13 20.64 17.01
N ASP A 206 19.04 21.42 17.60
CA ASP A 206 19.39 21.27 19.03
C ASP A 206 18.66 22.31 19.91
N ASP A 207 18.79 22.18 21.23
CA ASP A 207 18.18 23.10 22.22
C ASP A 207 18.56 24.58 22.03
N LYS A 208 19.60 24.87 21.24
CA LYS A 208 20.05 26.22 20.89
C LYS A 208 19.56 26.65 19.51
N MET A 209 18.59 25.94 18.93
CA MET A 209 18.04 26.14 17.60
C MET A 209 19.09 26.03 16.48
N ARG A 210 20.22 25.36 16.72
CA ARG A 210 21.25 25.17 15.70
C ARG A 210 20.88 24.00 14.82
N GLN A 211 20.90 24.24 13.51
CA GLN A 211 20.65 23.21 12.50
C GLN A 211 21.94 22.49 12.11
N THR A 212 21.95 21.16 12.26
CA THR A 212 23.04 20.30 11.77
C THR A 212 22.51 19.41 10.65
N GLU A 213 23.08 19.52 9.45
CA GLU A 213 22.69 18.66 8.31
C GLU A 213 23.04 17.19 8.61
N ILE A 214 22.05 16.31 8.55
CA ILE A 214 22.24 14.88 8.79
C ILE A 214 22.02 14.07 7.51
N ILE A 215 21.17 14.55 6.60
CA ILE A 215 20.86 13.85 5.35
C ILE A 215 20.71 14.84 4.20
N LYS A 216 21.22 14.44 3.02
CA LYS A 216 20.91 15.06 1.74
C LYS A 216 20.27 14.03 0.82
N ALA A 217 19.03 14.27 0.41
CA ALA A 217 18.30 13.41 -0.49
C ALA A 217 18.04 14.15 -1.82
N VAL A 218 18.64 13.67 -2.91
CA VAL A 218 18.53 14.30 -4.23
C VAL A 218 17.64 13.47 -5.13
N LEU A 219 16.47 14.02 -5.43
CA LEU A 219 15.52 13.49 -6.39
C LEU A 219 15.87 13.96 -7.80
N CYS A 220 15.95 13.03 -8.74
CA CYS A 220 16.07 13.30 -10.17
C CYS A 220 14.97 12.59 -10.95
N THR A 221 14.22 13.33 -11.75
CA THR A 221 13.09 12.80 -12.53
C THR A 221 13.35 12.71 -14.03
N HIS A 222 14.51 13.20 -14.51
CA HIS A 222 14.78 13.29 -15.93
C HIS A 222 16.24 12.99 -16.29
N SER A 223 16.45 12.17 -17.33
CA SER A 223 17.76 11.64 -17.73
C SER A 223 18.82 12.72 -17.99
N ARG A 224 18.43 13.86 -18.57
CA ARG A 224 19.31 15.03 -18.79
C ARG A 224 19.97 15.59 -17.52
N GLU A 225 19.32 15.50 -16.35
CA GLU A 225 19.89 15.97 -15.07
C GLU A 225 20.60 14.86 -14.29
N LYS A 226 20.55 13.61 -14.76
CA LYS A 226 21.04 12.41 -14.06
C LYS A 226 22.49 12.58 -13.54
N LYS A 227 23.41 13.07 -14.37
CA LYS A 227 24.80 13.32 -13.95
C LYS A 227 24.94 14.46 -12.93
N SER A 228 24.18 15.54 -13.08
CA SER A 228 24.22 16.68 -12.15
C SER A 228 23.65 16.30 -10.79
N ALA A 229 22.52 15.59 -10.79
CA ALA A 229 21.87 15.04 -9.60
C ALA A 229 22.78 14.10 -8.82
N TRP A 230 23.43 13.19 -9.53
CA TRP A 230 24.35 12.22 -8.93
C TRP A 230 25.56 12.88 -8.28
N LYS A 231 26.15 13.86 -8.97
CA LYS A 231 27.23 14.68 -8.41
C LYS A 231 26.78 15.47 -7.19
N LEU A 232 25.56 16.02 -7.21
CA LEU A 232 24.99 16.76 -6.08
C LEU A 232 24.81 15.87 -4.84
N ALA A 233 24.32 14.64 -5.04
CA ALA A 233 24.23 13.62 -4.00
C ALA A 233 25.60 13.07 -3.56
N GLN A 234 26.69 13.45 -4.25
CA GLN A 234 28.04 12.93 -4.06
C GLN A 234 28.15 11.42 -4.28
N GLY A 235 27.33 10.89 -5.20
CA GLY A 235 27.39 9.50 -5.62
C GLY A 235 28.66 9.20 -6.43
N GLN A 236 29.13 7.96 -6.33
CA GLN A 236 30.31 7.43 -7.04
C GLN A 236 29.88 6.48 -8.15
N GLY A 237 30.64 6.43 -9.25
CA GLY A 237 30.33 5.57 -10.39
C GLY A 237 29.13 6.04 -11.22
N GLU A 238 28.50 5.11 -11.93
CA GLU A 238 27.39 5.42 -12.84
C GLU A 238 26.07 5.66 -12.09
N PRO A 239 25.35 6.74 -12.41
CA PRO A 239 24.08 7.01 -11.77
C PRO A 239 22.98 5.98 -12.11
N PRO A 240 21.99 5.77 -11.22
CA PRO A 240 20.84 4.91 -11.46
C PRO A 240 19.93 5.40 -12.58
N GLU A 241 19.04 4.54 -13.07
CA GLU A 241 17.95 4.96 -13.96
C GLU A 241 17.03 5.99 -13.28
N VAL A 242 16.47 6.89 -14.08
CA VAL A 242 15.50 7.88 -13.57
C VAL A 242 14.07 7.30 -13.58
N PRO A 243 13.21 7.69 -12.63
CA PRO A 243 13.51 8.59 -11.52
C PRO A 243 14.30 7.88 -10.40
N PHE A 244 15.19 8.62 -9.73
CA PHE A 244 15.93 8.12 -8.56
C PHE A 244 15.97 9.16 -7.44
N LEU A 245 16.06 8.66 -6.21
CA LEU A 245 16.30 9.44 -5.00
C LEU A 245 17.62 8.95 -4.39
N ALA A 246 18.67 9.75 -4.56
CA ALA A 246 20.00 9.45 -4.05
C ALA A 246 20.20 10.14 -2.70
N VAL A 247 20.36 9.32 -1.66
CA VAL A 247 20.44 9.73 -0.26
C VAL A 247 21.87 9.64 0.22
N LYS A 248 22.39 10.72 0.81
CA LYS A 248 23.67 10.73 1.51
C LYS A 248 23.43 10.98 2.99
N LEU A 249 23.87 10.02 3.80
CA LEU A 249 23.96 10.20 5.25
C LEU A 249 25.25 10.97 5.58
N MET A 250 25.13 12.04 6.35
CA MET A 250 26.27 12.81 6.88
C MET A 250 26.76 12.12 8.15
N LEU A 251 27.47 11.00 8.00
CA LEU A 251 27.88 10.12 9.10
C LEU A 251 28.69 10.85 10.17
N GLU A 252 29.46 11.87 9.79
CA GLU A 252 30.21 12.75 10.70
C GLU A 252 29.32 13.54 11.67
N ASN A 253 28.04 13.75 11.33
CA ASN A 253 27.07 14.49 12.12
C ASN A 253 26.08 13.57 12.87
N MET A 254 26.15 12.26 12.61
CA MET A 254 25.33 11.25 13.26
C MET A 254 25.87 10.96 14.66
N LYS A 255 24.95 10.83 15.62
CA LYS A 255 25.29 10.36 16.97
C LYS A 255 24.52 9.06 17.26
N PRO A 256 25.06 8.16 18.10
CA PRO A 256 24.42 6.89 18.42
C PRO A 256 22.99 7.04 18.96
N GLU A 257 22.73 8.10 19.73
CA GLU A 257 21.40 8.36 20.31
C GLU A 257 20.28 8.62 19.29
N TYR A 258 20.62 8.93 18.02
CA TYR A 258 19.64 9.22 16.96
C TYR A 258 19.54 8.10 15.91
N GLN A 259 20.11 6.94 16.20
CA GLN A 259 20.12 5.83 15.24
C GLN A 259 18.71 5.28 15.00
N GLU A 260 17.83 5.30 16.00
CA GLU A 260 16.44 4.89 15.87
C GLU A 260 15.64 5.84 14.96
N ASP A 261 16.00 7.13 14.96
CA ASP A 261 15.35 8.13 14.10
C ASP A 261 15.57 7.88 12.62
N LEU A 262 16.70 7.25 12.25
CA LEU A 262 17.03 6.97 10.86
C LEU A 262 16.00 6.08 10.17
N ILE A 263 15.27 5.25 10.92
CA ILE A 263 14.25 4.38 10.35
C ILE A 263 13.09 5.20 9.82
N TRP A 264 12.54 6.12 10.63
CA TRP A 264 11.43 6.96 10.20
C TRP A 264 11.87 8.05 9.24
N ILE A 265 13.10 8.58 9.37
CA ILE A 265 13.65 9.56 8.43
C ILE A 265 13.80 8.94 7.03
N ALA A 266 14.27 7.69 6.94
CA ALA A 266 14.34 6.98 5.66
C ALA A 266 12.96 6.79 5.00
N ASP A 267 11.90 6.63 5.80
CA ASP A 267 10.53 6.60 5.30
C ASP A 267 10.05 8.00 4.84
N PHE A 268 10.38 9.04 5.62
CA PHE A 268 10.05 10.43 5.32
C PHE A 268 10.68 10.89 4.00
N GLU A 269 11.96 10.61 3.75
CA GLU A 269 12.66 10.99 2.52
C GLU A 269 11.97 10.44 1.26
N ARG A 270 11.49 9.20 1.34
CA ARG A 270 10.70 8.55 0.28
C ARG A 270 9.36 9.26 0.08
N CYS A 271 8.64 9.51 1.16
CA CYS A 271 7.33 10.14 1.13
C CYS A 271 7.39 11.58 0.58
N ILE A 272 8.37 12.39 1.01
CA ILE A 272 8.53 13.77 0.53
C ILE A 272 8.96 13.82 -0.94
N ALA A 273 9.78 12.86 -1.40
CA ALA A 273 10.15 12.75 -2.81
C ALA A 273 8.92 12.44 -3.68
N TRP A 274 8.04 11.52 -3.25
CA TRP A 274 6.79 11.25 -3.95
C TRP A 274 5.83 12.43 -3.94
N ALA A 275 5.69 13.11 -2.79
CA ALA A 275 4.89 14.33 -2.66
C ALA A 275 5.37 15.42 -3.64
N TYR A 276 6.67 15.56 -3.83
CA TYR A 276 7.25 16.50 -4.79
C TYR A 276 6.96 16.15 -6.25
N ILE A 277 7.05 14.87 -6.62
CA ILE A 277 6.67 14.41 -7.97
C ILE A 277 5.19 14.69 -8.22
N ASP A 278 4.35 14.43 -7.23
CA ASP A 278 2.90 14.62 -7.35
C ASP A 278 2.51 16.09 -7.39
N TYR A 279 3.13 16.94 -6.57
CA TYR A 279 2.94 18.39 -6.55
C TYR A 279 3.25 19.06 -7.91
N LYS A 280 4.13 18.45 -8.70
CA LYS A 280 4.54 18.97 -10.02
C LYS A 280 3.66 18.53 -11.18
N LYS A 281 2.72 17.61 -10.97
CA LYS A 281 1.76 17.20 -11.98
C LYS A 281 0.68 18.25 -12.15
#